data_AF-I0GMX5-F1
#
_entry.id   AF-I0GMX5-F1
#
_cell.length_a   1.000
_cell.length_b   1.000
_cell.length_c   1.000
_cell.angle_alpha   90.00
_cell.angle_beta   90.00
_cell.angle_gamma   90.00
#
_symmetry.space_group_name_H-M   'P 1'
#
loop_
_entity.id
_entity.type
_entity.pdbx_description
1 polymer ?
#
loop_
_entity_poly.entity_id
_entity_poly.type
_entity_poly.pdbx_seq_one_letter_code
_entity_poly.pdbx_strand_id
1 'polypeptide(L)'
;MASDKPPKSALKRLAELELLCESLSGQVETLTAERNGFKLKYENILLENIRLQEKMTEYRERLRRHEPIEPKEEAEEAAEELPVEPEETETDLFADLPLKIAVIGGSDAWQAKLMDRHPGFKVIGSSKNFDRDKLSGTDILVINTNAVSHACTQKAKGEVDKGTEILTISTNNLEILDKKIMAILS
;
A
#
# COMPACT_ATOMS: atom_id res chain seq x y z
N MET A 1 -10.64 47.78 66.11
CA MET A 1 -9.78 46.68 65.63
C MET A 1 -10.57 45.91 64.59
N ALA A 2 -10.25 46.08 63.30
CA ALA A 2 -10.93 45.35 62.23
C ALA A 2 -10.58 43.86 62.33
N SER A 3 -11.57 42.99 62.17
CA SER A 3 -11.38 41.56 62.30
C SER A 3 -10.49 41.07 61.16
N ASP A 4 -9.26 40.69 61.49
CA ASP A 4 -8.18 40.26 60.59
C ASP A 4 -8.38 38.84 60.00
N LYS A 5 -9.61 38.31 60.09
CA LYS A 5 -9.93 36.96 59.66
C LYS A 5 -10.57 36.99 58.27
N PRO A 6 -10.03 36.21 57.31
CA PRO A 6 -10.60 36.16 55.96
C PRO A 6 -12.04 35.64 56.00
N PRO A 7 -12.91 36.14 55.09
CA PRO A 7 -14.30 35.71 55.03
C PRO A 7 -14.39 34.20 54.73
N LYS A 8 -15.36 33.52 55.35
CA LYS A 8 -15.55 32.06 55.20
C LYS A 8 -15.68 31.61 53.73
N SER A 9 -16.19 32.46 52.84
CA SER A 9 -16.27 32.21 51.41
C SER A 9 -14.90 32.13 50.73
N ALA A 10 -13.92 32.95 51.17
CA ALA A 10 -12.55 32.91 50.66
C ALA A 10 -11.84 31.64 51.11
N LEU A 11 -12.05 31.20 52.35
CA LEU A 11 -11.50 29.94 52.87
C LEU A 11 -12.05 28.72 52.13
N LYS A 12 -13.36 28.72 51.82
CA LYS A 12 -13.97 27.64 51.03
C LYS A 12 -13.39 27.57 49.62
N ARG A 13 -13.19 28.72 48.97
CA ARG A 13 -12.61 28.80 47.62
C ARG A 13 -11.13 28.41 47.59
N LEU A 14 -10.37 28.71 48.66
CA LEU A 14 -9.01 28.22 48.83
C LEU A 14 -8.96 26.69 48.90
N ALA A 15 -9.82 26.08 49.73
CA ALA A 15 -9.90 24.62 49.82
C ALA A 15 -10.31 23.96 48.49
N GLU A 16 -11.23 24.57 47.74
CA GLU A 16 -11.60 24.10 46.40
C GLU A 16 -10.44 24.20 45.39
N LEU A 17 -9.64 25.28 45.47
CA LEU A 17 -8.45 25.44 44.62
C LEU A 17 -7.33 24.48 45.01
N GLU A 18 -7.13 24.20 46.30
CA GLU A 18 -6.15 23.21 46.77
C GLU A 18 -6.48 21.82 46.23
N LEU A 19 -7.74 21.39 46.34
CA LEU A 19 -8.21 20.12 45.77
C LEU A 19 -8.02 20.06 44.24
N LEU A 20 -8.28 21.17 43.55
CA LEU A 20 -8.08 21.25 42.10
C LEU A 20 -6.59 21.13 41.75
N CYS A 21 -5.71 21.82 42.48
CA CYS A 21 -4.27 21.75 42.30
C CYS A 21 -3.73 20.33 42.53
N GLU A 22 -4.19 19.64 43.58
CA GLU A 22 -3.84 18.24 43.84
C GLU A 22 -4.31 17.33 42.71
N SER A 23 -5.55 17.49 42.25
CA SER A 23 -6.10 16.72 41.12
C SER A 23 -5.32 16.96 39.83
N LEU A 24 -4.98 18.21 39.52
CA LEU A 24 -4.22 18.56 38.32
C LEU A 24 -2.78 18.03 38.41
N SER A 25 -2.16 18.08 39.59
CA SER A 25 -0.82 17.51 39.81
C SER A 25 -0.82 16.00 39.53
N GLY A 26 -1.82 15.27 40.04
CA GLY A 26 -1.98 13.84 39.76
C GLY A 26 -2.19 13.54 38.27
N GLN A 27 -2.96 14.38 37.56
CA GLN A 27 -3.12 14.25 36.11
C GLN A 27 -1.81 14.48 35.35
N VAL A 28 -1.00 15.46 35.76
CA VAL A 28 0.30 15.72 35.14
C VAL A 28 1.25 14.56 35.37
N GLU A 29 1.27 13.97 36.58
CA GLU A 29 2.11 12.81 36.88
C GLU A 29 1.72 11.59 36.06
N THR A 30 0.43 11.29 35.96
CA THR A 30 -0.08 10.15 35.14
C THR A 30 0.24 10.34 33.67
N LEU A 31 -0.05 11.50 33.09
CA LEU A 31 0.29 11.81 31.69
C LEU A 31 1.81 11.77 31.44
N THR A 32 2.61 12.20 32.40
CA THR A 32 4.08 12.13 32.30
C THR A 32 4.57 10.69 32.29
N ALA A 33 3.99 9.83 33.13
CA ALA A 33 4.29 8.40 33.16
C ALA A 33 3.89 7.72 31.84
N GLU A 34 2.70 8.02 31.32
CA GLU A 34 2.23 7.50 30.02
C GLU A 34 3.15 7.94 28.87
N ARG A 35 3.49 9.23 28.80
CA ARG A 35 4.42 9.77 27.81
C ARG A 35 5.77 9.04 27.87
N ASN A 36 6.31 8.81 29.06
CA ASN A 36 7.56 8.07 29.23
C ASN A 36 7.44 6.62 28.78
N GLY A 37 6.30 5.97 29.07
CA GLY A 37 6.02 4.62 28.61
C GLY A 37 5.95 4.53 27.08
N PHE A 38 5.28 5.47 26.41
CA PHE A 38 5.24 5.54 24.95
C PHE A 38 6.61 5.81 24.34
N LYS A 39 7.40 6.69 24.95
CA LYS A 39 8.78 6.97 24.52
C LYS A 39 9.64 5.70 24.54
N LEU A 40 9.59 4.94 25.62
CA LEU A 40 10.35 3.68 25.75
C LEU A 40 9.90 2.62 24.72
N LYS A 41 8.58 2.50 24.49
CA LYS A 41 8.04 1.60 23.46
C LYS A 41 8.52 2.00 22.06
N TYR A 42 8.50 3.29 21.76
CA TYR A 42 8.96 3.82 20.48
C TYR A 42 10.46 3.54 20.26
N GLU A 43 11.28 3.79 21.28
CA GLU A 43 12.73 3.50 21.24
C GLU A 43 12.99 2.00 20.98
N ASN A 44 12.27 1.11 21.67
CA ASN A 44 12.40 -0.34 21.45
C ASN A 44 12.00 -0.76 20.03
N ILE A 45 10.90 -0.22 19.49
CA ILE A 45 10.47 -0.51 18.12
C ILE A 45 11.50 0.00 17.12
N LEU A 46 12.06 1.20 17.35
CA LEU A 46 13.06 1.79 16.48
C LEU A 46 14.34 0.95 16.45
N LEU A 47 14.81 0.47 17.60
CA LEU A 47 15.97 -0.43 17.69
C LEU A 47 15.73 -1.75 16.95
N GLU A 48 14.56 -2.37 17.11
CA GLU A 48 14.25 -3.61 16.39
C GLU A 48 14.12 -3.37 14.89
N ASN A 49 13.59 -2.21 14.47
CA ASN A 49 13.51 -1.86 13.05
C ASN A 49 14.91 -1.73 12.42
N ILE A 50 15.84 -1.05 13.10
CA ILE A 50 17.25 -0.97 12.68
C ILE A 50 17.84 -2.38 12.53
N ARG A 51 17.65 -3.23 13.54
CA ARG A 51 18.13 -4.62 13.51
C ARG A 51 17.55 -5.42 12.34
N LEU A 52 16.27 -5.25 12.04
CA LEU A 52 15.62 -5.92 10.91
C LEU A 52 16.13 -5.40 9.57
N GLN A 53 16.40 -4.09 9.46
CA GLN A 53 17.02 -3.51 8.27
C GLN A 53 18.42 -4.06 8.04
N GLU A 54 19.24 -4.18 9.08
CA GLU A 54 20.58 -4.79 9.01
C GLU A 54 20.52 -6.25 8.53
N LYS A 55 19.59 -7.05 9.08
CA LYS A 55 19.36 -8.43 8.62
C LYS A 55 18.90 -8.47 7.16
N MET A 56 18.02 -7.56 6.75
CA MET A 56 17.57 -7.47 5.35
C MET A 56 18.72 -7.12 4.42
N THR A 57 19.62 -6.22 4.80
CA THR A 57 20.83 -5.93 4.03
C THR A 57 21.75 -7.14 3.95
N GLU A 58 21.96 -7.86 5.05
CA GLU A 58 22.76 -9.09 5.07
C GLU A 58 22.19 -10.16 4.15
N TYR A 59 20.87 -10.39 4.20
CA TYR A 59 20.22 -11.35 3.29
C TYR A 59 20.32 -10.93 1.83
N ARG A 60 20.18 -9.63 1.52
CA ARG A 60 20.37 -9.11 0.16
C ARG A 60 21.80 -9.33 -0.32
N GLU A 61 22.81 -9.08 0.51
CA GLU A 61 24.22 -9.33 0.18
C GLU A 61 24.52 -10.82 0.03
N ARG A 62 23.92 -11.67 0.87
CA ARG A 62 24.02 -13.12 0.72
C ARG A 62 23.38 -13.58 -0.58
N LEU A 63 22.21 -13.06 -0.93
CA LEU A 63 21.53 -13.38 -2.18
C LEU A 63 22.40 -12.96 -3.37
N ARG A 64 22.95 -11.73 -3.36
CA ARG A 64 23.92 -11.25 -4.37
C ARG A 64 25.18 -12.10 -4.52
N ARG A 65 25.57 -12.84 -3.47
CA ARG A 65 26.73 -13.75 -3.53
C ARG A 65 26.39 -15.12 -4.12
N HIS A 66 25.14 -15.56 -4.02
CA HIS A 66 24.70 -16.89 -4.48
C HIS A 66 24.01 -16.83 -5.85
N GLU A 67 23.38 -15.70 -6.18
CA GLU A 67 22.99 -15.32 -7.53
C GLU A 67 23.96 -14.23 -7.99
N PRO A 68 24.94 -14.55 -8.86
CA PRO A 68 25.65 -13.51 -9.58
C PRO A 68 24.58 -12.66 -10.26
N ILE A 69 24.47 -11.39 -9.87
CA ILE A 69 23.74 -10.42 -10.69
C ILE A 69 24.55 -10.36 -11.98
N GLU A 70 24.11 -11.08 -13.01
CA GLU A 70 24.41 -10.66 -14.36
C GLU A 70 23.97 -9.20 -14.42
N PRO A 71 24.86 -8.27 -14.79
CA PRO A 71 24.42 -6.90 -15.01
C PRO A 71 23.30 -7.01 -16.03
N LYS A 72 22.07 -6.70 -15.60
CA LYS A 72 21.05 -6.27 -16.55
C LYS A 72 21.65 -5.02 -17.14
N GLU A 73 22.28 -5.17 -18.30
CA GLU A 73 22.66 -4.06 -19.15
C GLU A 73 21.45 -3.14 -19.17
N GLU A 74 21.70 -1.91 -18.79
CA GLU A 74 20.80 -0.81 -19.01
C GLU A 74 20.51 -0.82 -20.52
N ALA A 75 19.38 -1.42 -20.90
CA ALA A 75 18.87 -1.41 -22.26
C ALA A 75 18.30 0.00 -22.56
N GLU A 76 19.15 1.01 -22.41
CA GLU A 76 19.03 2.32 -23.00
C GLU A 76 20.33 2.53 -23.79
N GLU A 77 20.19 2.65 -25.11
CA GLU A 77 21.22 3.05 -26.07
C GLU A 77 22.18 1.98 -26.62
N ALA A 78 21.65 0.96 -27.30
CA ALA A 78 22.33 0.44 -28.49
C ALA A 78 21.31 -0.23 -29.42
N ALA A 79 20.91 0.50 -30.46
CA ALA A 79 20.40 -0.10 -31.67
C ALA A 79 21.53 -0.94 -32.28
N GLU A 80 21.48 -2.26 -32.11
CA GLU A 80 22.38 -3.19 -32.79
C GLU A 80 21.53 -4.24 -33.51
N GLU A 81 21.33 -4.01 -34.80
CA GLU A 81 20.70 -4.94 -35.73
C GLU A 81 21.62 -6.15 -35.96
N LEU A 82 21.31 -7.31 -35.36
CA LEU A 82 21.82 -8.63 -35.77
C LEU A 82 20.84 -9.75 -35.38
N PRO A 83 20.93 -10.91 -36.06
CA PRO A 83 20.00 -11.39 -37.08
C PRO A 83 18.68 -11.92 -36.52
N VAL A 84 17.63 -11.83 -37.34
CA VAL A 84 16.27 -12.37 -37.10
C VAL A 84 16.33 -13.88 -36.83
N GLU A 85 16.41 -14.26 -35.55
CA GLU A 85 15.80 -15.49 -35.07
C GLU A 85 14.28 -15.25 -35.06
N PRO A 86 13.46 -16.24 -35.46
CA PRO A 86 12.03 -16.02 -35.61
C PRO A 86 11.48 -15.55 -34.27
N GLU A 87 10.95 -14.32 -34.26
CA GLU A 87 10.08 -13.83 -33.21
C GLU A 87 9.06 -14.94 -32.93
N GLU A 88 9.26 -15.67 -31.84
CA GLU A 88 8.14 -16.33 -31.18
C GLU A 88 7.25 -15.16 -30.78
N THR A 89 6.33 -14.83 -31.69
CA THR A 89 5.21 -13.91 -31.44
C THR A 89 4.75 -14.22 -30.03
N GLU A 90 4.98 -13.29 -29.09
CA GLU A 90 4.51 -13.38 -27.72
C GLU A 90 3.01 -13.60 -27.83
N THR A 91 2.64 -14.87 -27.78
CA THR A 91 1.28 -15.30 -28.04
C THR A 91 0.54 -14.81 -26.83
N ASP A 92 -0.38 -13.87 -27.03
CA ASP A 92 -1.24 -13.40 -25.97
C ASP A 92 -1.91 -14.63 -25.36
N LEU A 93 -1.41 -15.03 -24.18
CA LEU A 93 -1.82 -16.24 -23.46
C LEU A 93 -3.32 -16.21 -23.13
N PHE A 94 -3.95 -15.05 -23.28
CA PHE A 94 -5.36 -14.80 -23.01
C PHE A 94 -6.18 -14.47 -24.27
N ALA A 95 -5.60 -14.37 -25.46
CA ALA A 95 -6.33 -14.03 -26.69
C ALA A 95 -7.35 -15.10 -27.11
N ASP A 96 -7.08 -16.37 -26.81
CA ASP A 96 -7.97 -17.50 -27.13
C ASP A 96 -9.04 -17.73 -26.05
N LEU A 97 -8.97 -17.01 -24.92
CA LEU A 97 -9.90 -17.16 -23.82
C LEU A 97 -11.06 -16.16 -23.99
N PRO A 98 -12.34 -16.58 -23.88
CA PRO A 98 -13.50 -15.69 -23.92
C PRO A 98 -13.65 -14.90 -22.60
N LEU A 99 -12.53 -14.58 -21.93
CA LEU A 99 -12.50 -13.91 -20.63
C LEU A 99 -12.37 -12.41 -20.82
N LYS A 100 -13.24 -11.66 -20.15
CA LYS A 100 -13.15 -10.20 -20.12
C LYS A 100 -12.40 -9.79 -18.88
N ILE A 101 -11.17 -9.31 -19.07
CA ILE A 101 -10.30 -8.87 -17.97
C ILE A 101 -10.25 -7.34 -17.94
N ALA A 102 -10.57 -6.76 -16.78
CA ALA A 102 -10.44 -5.32 -16.56
C ALA A 102 -9.31 -5.04 -15.59
N VAL A 103 -8.51 -4.02 -15.89
CA VAL A 103 -7.36 -3.61 -15.06
C VAL A 103 -7.57 -2.19 -14.57
N ILE A 104 -7.48 -1.99 -13.25
CA ILE A 104 -7.60 -0.69 -12.60
C ILE A 104 -6.25 -0.26 -12.03
N GLY A 105 -5.83 0.95 -12.39
CA GLY A 105 -4.62 1.58 -11.85
C GLY A 105 -3.34 1.20 -12.58
N GLY A 106 -2.20 1.53 -11.99
CA GLY A 106 -0.90 1.51 -12.64
C GLY A 106 -0.53 2.86 -13.25
N SER A 107 0.74 3.02 -13.64
CA SER A 107 1.20 4.19 -14.39
C SER A 107 0.82 4.08 -15.87
N ASP A 108 0.67 5.21 -16.55
CA ASP A 108 0.29 5.24 -17.98
C ASP A 108 1.27 4.42 -18.85
N ALA A 109 2.57 4.47 -18.53
CA ALA A 109 3.60 3.68 -19.22
C ALA A 109 3.43 2.16 -18.99
N TRP A 110 2.96 1.74 -17.82
CA TRP A 110 2.68 0.33 -17.54
C TRP A 110 1.40 -0.13 -18.23
N GLN A 111 0.38 0.72 -18.26
CA GLN A 111 -0.86 0.48 -18.98
C GLN A 111 -0.63 0.35 -20.48
N ALA A 112 0.24 1.17 -21.07
CA ALA A 112 0.62 1.07 -22.47
C ALA A 112 1.27 -0.30 -22.79
N LYS A 113 2.22 -0.75 -21.96
CA LYS A 113 2.85 -2.08 -22.11
C LYS A 113 1.87 -3.24 -21.94
N LEU A 114 0.89 -3.07 -21.04
CA LEU A 114 -0.15 -4.08 -20.81
C LEU A 114 -1.12 -4.17 -21.99
N MET A 115 -1.48 -3.06 -22.62
CA MET A 115 -2.31 -3.07 -23.84
C MET A 115 -1.57 -3.60 -25.07
N ASP A 116 -0.25 -3.38 -25.13
CA ASP A 116 0.61 -3.90 -26.20
C ASP A 116 0.73 -5.43 -26.11
N ARG A 117 0.88 -5.95 -24.89
CA ARG A 117 0.99 -7.39 -24.62
C ARG A 117 -0.36 -8.12 -24.61
N HIS A 118 -1.42 -7.46 -24.17
CA HIS A 118 -2.78 -8.00 -24.06
C HIS A 118 -3.80 -7.01 -24.63
N PRO A 119 -3.97 -6.95 -25.96
CA PRO A 119 -4.92 -6.03 -26.61
C PRO A 119 -6.39 -6.32 -26.22
N GLY A 120 -6.69 -7.50 -25.68
CA GLY A 120 -8.02 -7.85 -25.16
C GLY A 120 -8.36 -7.25 -23.80
N PHE A 121 -7.41 -6.66 -23.07
CA PHE A 121 -7.64 -6.19 -21.70
C PHE A 121 -8.24 -4.78 -21.69
N LYS A 122 -9.24 -4.58 -20.82
CA LYS A 122 -9.85 -3.27 -20.63
C LYS A 122 -9.17 -2.50 -19.51
N VAL A 123 -8.34 -1.52 -19.86
CA VAL A 123 -7.63 -0.70 -18.88
C VAL A 123 -8.47 0.51 -18.47
N ILE A 124 -8.63 0.69 -17.15
CA ILE A 124 -9.29 1.83 -16.53
C ILE A 124 -8.25 2.58 -15.70
N GLY A 125 -7.96 3.81 -16.09
CA GLY A 125 -7.03 4.69 -15.36
C GLY A 125 -7.47 4.94 -13.92
N SER A 126 -6.56 5.49 -13.09
CA SER A 126 -6.81 5.76 -11.65
C SER A 126 -7.86 6.87 -11.36
N SER A 127 -8.58 7.33 -12.39
CA SER A 127 -9.59 8.38 -12.25
C SER A 127 -10.80 7.89 -11.43
N LYS A 128 -11.31 8.77 -10.57
CA LYS A 128 -12.24 8.51 -9.47
C LYS A 128 -13.64 7.96 -9.85
N ASN A 129 -13.91 7.73 -11.13
CA ASN A 129 -15.20 7.25 -11.63
C ASN A 129 -15.05 5.83 -12.18
N PHE A 130 -15.20 4.86 -11.28
CA PHE A 130 -15.39 3.45 -11.63
C PHE A 130 -16.82 3.29 -12.13
N ASP A 131 -17.07 3.62 -13.40
CA ASP A 131 -18.42 3.50 -13.98
C ASP A 131 -18.84 2.02 -13.99
N ARG A 132 -19.98 1.73 -13.36
CA ARG A 132 -20.58 0.39 -13.29
C ARG A 132 -20.72 -0.25 -14.67
N ASP A 133 -21.07 0.53 -15.69
CA ASP A 133 -21.21 0.11 -17.08
C ASP A 133 -19.87 -0.33 -17.71
N LYS A 134 -18.74 0.15 -17.17
CA LYS A 134 -17.41 -0.24 -17.65
C LYS A 134 -16.90 -1.52 -16.98
N LEU A 135 -17.37 -1.82 -15.78
CA LEU A 135 -16.97 -2.99 -14.97
C LEU A 135 -17.95 -4.15 -15.07
N SER A 136 -19.21 -3.90 -15.46
CA SER A 136 -20.25 -4.92 -15.64
C SER A 136 -19.88 -5.94 -16.72
N GLY A 137 -20.04 -7.23 -16.42
CA GLY A 137 -19.71 -8.32 -17.36
C GLY A 137 -18.21 -8.58 -17.53
N THR A 138 -17.39 -8.19 -16.55
CA THR A 138 -15.97 -8.57 -16.45
C THR A 138 -15.85 -9.87 -15.64
N ASP A 139 -15.03 -10.81 -16.08
CA ASP A 139 -14.81 -12.09 -15.37
C ASP A 139 -13.70 -11.98 -14.32
N ILE A 140 -12.67 -11.17 -14.61
CA ILE A 140 -11.55 -10.91 -13.69
C ILE A 140 -11.27 -9.40 -13.60
N LEU A 141 -11.31 -8.87 -12.38
CA LEU A 141 -10.91 -7.50 -12.07
C LEU A 141 -9.53 -7.48 -11.42
N VAL A 142 -8.56 -6.85 -12.07
CA VAL A 142 -7.21 -6.63 -11.53
C VAL A 142 -7.12 -5.22 -10.95
N ILE A 143 -6.72 -5.09 -9.69
CA ILE A 143 -6.56 -3.79 -9.00
C ILE A 143 -5.11 -3.62 -8.57
N ASN A 144 -4.47 -2.56 -9.09
CA ASN A 144 -3.14 -2.16 -8.64
C ASN A 144 -3.22 -1.28 -7.38
N THR A 145 -2.93 -1.86 -6.23
CA THR A 145 -3.03 -1.20 -4.91
C THR A 145 -1.99 -0.11 -4.70
N ASN A 146 -0.93 -0.03 -5.52
CA ASN A 146 0.05 1.07 -5.42
C ASN A 146 -0.49 2.37 -6.05
N ALA A 147 -1.42 2.25 -7.00
CA ALA A 147 -1.94 3.36 -7.77
C ALA A 147 -3.37 3.75 -7.36
N VAL A 148 -4.00 2.98 -6.47
CA VAL A 148 -5.43 3.10 -6.13
C VAL A 148 -5.59 3.11 -4.61
N SER A 149 -6.32 4.10 -4.08
CA SER A 149 -6.56 4.20 -2.63
C SER A 149 -7.52 3.12 -2.13
N HIS A 150 -7.46 2.78 -0.84
CA HIS A 150 -8.34 1.79 -0.22
C HIS A 150 -9.84 2.09 -0.44
N ALA A 151 -10.23 3.37 -0.43
CA ALA A 151 -11.62 3.77 -0.72
C ALA A 151 -12.02 3.46 -2.16
N CYS A 152 -11.11 3.63 -3.11
CA CYS A 152 -11.33 3.29 -4.52
C CYS A 152 -11.41 1.78 -4.73
N THR A 153 -10.58 0.99 -4.04
CA THR A 153 -10.63 -0.47 -4.07
C THR A 153 -11.99 -0.99 -3.58
N GLN A 154 -12.53 -0.43 -2.50
CA GLN A 154 -13.84 -0.84 -1.96
C GLN A 154 -14.99 -0.47 -2.91
N LYS A 155 -14.92 0.68 -3.57
CA LYS A 155 -15.88 1.05 -4.62
C LYS A 155 -15.83 0.10 -5.81
N ALA A 156 -14.63 -0.19 -6.32
CA ALA A 156 -14.45 -1.13 -7.41
C ALA A 156 -15.00 -2.53 -7.06
N LYS A 157 -14.80 -3.01 -5.84
CA LYS A 157 -15.40 -4.26 -5.36
C LYS A 157 -16.94 -4.23 -5.29
N GLY A 158 -17.52 -3.07 -5.00
CA GLY A 158 -18.97 -2.91 -4.90
C GLY A 158 -19.70 -2.76 -6.25
N GLU A 159 -19.00 -2.28 -7.28
CA GLU A 159 -19.54 -2.05 -8.62
C GLU A 159 -19.43 -3.28 -9.55
N VAL A 160 -18.78 -4.33 -9.07
CA VAL A 160 -18.52 -5.56 -9.80
C VAL A 160 -19.60 -6.61 -9.51
N ASP A 161 -19.94 -7.43 -10.51
CA ASP A 161 -20.96 -8.46 -10.39
C ASP A 161 -20.52 -9.57 -9.42
N LYS A 162 -21.49 -10.24 -8.76
CA LYS A 162 -21.24 -11.24 -7.70
C LYS A 162 -20.50 -12.52 -8.13
N GLY A 163 -20.03 -12.61 -9.37
CA GLY A 163 -19.29 -13.75 -9.92
C GLY A 163 -17.93 -13.40 -10.52
N THR A 164 -17.50 -12.14 -10.43
CA THR A 164 -16.20 -11.70 -10.95
C THR A 164 -15.11 -11.94 -9.91
N GLU A 165 -13.99 -12.51 -10.34
CA GLU A 165 -12.82 -12.72 -9.49
C GLU A 165 -12.01 -11.43 -9.34
N ILE A 166 -11.63 -11.10 -8.11
CA ILE A 166 -10.93 -9.85 -7.80
C ILE A 166 -9.47 -10.15 -7.45
N LEU A 167 -8.58 -9.77 -8.36
CA LEU A 167 -7.13 -9.90 -8.17
C LEU A 167 -6.52 -8.57 -7.72
N THR A 168 -5.84 -8.57 -6.58
CA THR A 168 -5.05 -7.42 -6.14
C THR A 168 -3.57 -7.61 -6.42
N ILE A 169 -2.96 -6.64 -7.09
CA ILE A 169 -1.53 -6.59 -7.36
C ILE A 169 -0.92 -5.32 -6.75
N SER A 170 0.31 -5.42 -6.26
CA SER A 170 1.09 -4.30 -5.71
C SER A 170 2.40 -4.11 -6.46
N THR A 171 2.54 -4.74 -7.62
CA THR A 171 3.74 -4.71 -8.45
C THR A 171 3.36 -4.39 -9.89
N ASN A 172 4.18 -3.60 -10.57
CA ASN A 172 4.02 -3.29 -11.99
C ASN A 172 4.69 -4.34 -12.89
N ASN A 173 4.93 -5.55 -12.37
CA ASN A 173 5.56 -6.63 -13.13
C ASN A 173 4.45 -7.45 -13.82
N LEU A 174 4.48 -7.46 -15.16
CA LEU A 174 3.51 -8.15 -16.01
C LEU A 174 3.56 -9.68 -15.86
N GLU A 175 4.74 -10.28 -15.69
CA GLU A 175 4.85 -11.73 -15.50
C GLU A 175 4.16 -12.23 -14.23
N ILE A 176 4.19 -11.41 -13.17
CA ILE A 176 3.51 -11.72 -11.91
C ILE A 176 2.00 -11.60 -12.08
N LEU A 177 1.55 -10.65 -12.91
CA LEU A 177 0.15 -10.53 -13.26
C LEU A 177 -0.33 -11.77 -14.02
N ASP A 178 0.40 -12.19 -15.05
CA ASP A 178 0.05 -13.35 -15.87
C ASP A 178 -0.03 -14.63 -15.04
N LYS A 179 0.98 -14.88 -14.20
CA LYS A 179 1.01 -16.03 -13.29
C LYS A 179 -0.18 -16.03 -12.32
N LYS A 180 -0.58 -14.86 -11.84
CA LYS A 180 -1.71 -14.71 -10.91
C LYS A 180 -3.05 -14.92 -11.61
N ILE A 181 -3.21 -14.42 -12.84
CA ILE A 181 -4.41 -14.66 -13.64
C ILE A 181 -4.51 -16.15 -13.97
N MET A 182 -3.42 -16.77 -14.40
CA MET A 182 -3.38 -18.22 -14.69
C MET A 182 -3.70 -19.08 -13.47
N ALA A 183 -3.24 -18.68 -12.27
CA ALA A 183 -3.57 -19.40 -11.04
C ALA A 183 -5.05 -19.30 -10.63
N ILE A 184 -5.80 -18.33 -11.15
CA ILE A 184 -7.26 -18.24 -10.96
C ILE A 184 -7.99 -19.15 -11.96
N LEU A 185 -7.39 -19.37 -13.14
CA LEU A 185 -7.97 -20.16 -14.22
C LEU A 185 -7.67 -21.67 -14.14
N SER A 186 -6.73 -22.09 -13.29
CA SER A 186 -6.37 -23.49 -13.02
C SER A 186 -7.26 -24.14 -11.98
#